data_AF-A0A8J3XI62-F1
#
_entry.id   AF-A0A8J3XI62-F1
#
_cell.length_a   1.000
_cell.length_b   1.000
_cell.length_c   1.000
_cell.angle_alpha   90.00
_cell.angle_beta   90.00
_cell.angle_gamma   90.00
#
_symmetry.space_group_name_H-M   'P 1'
#
loop_
_entity.id
_entity.type
_entity.pdbx_description
1 polymer ?
#
loop_
_entity_poly.entity_id
_entity_poly.type
_entity_poly.pdbx_seq_one_letter_code
_entity_poly.pdbx_strand_id
1 'polypeptide(L)'
;MPDFLIDYDLLHEARKDLHDLADRISPALNNSVFSQLGRGDYGDAGEVFGSEDVTGAFRSLYRLAQDPMDRAKDHLTQLGDIFGSVADAFFDADSQIAEGLGVMGSRMGLDEWRNEKDAWDYRNAHADQCVPNENGDMPGFCGATDPGPPPVDVTYTTDGGQTHTHLTLDENYNVIKEETTVTHNGQTYTSVTDYTDGGKSYTTDTTFSNGTKVHSETHLNDDGSGTMTVTDGDGEKTEYHRDGSGKQWEQVGGDSSGGDGDDGPPPLPQTPVPGGQRPGIQ
;
A
#
# COMPACT_ATOMS: atom_id res chain seq x y z
N MET A 1 10.87 17.37 -19.12
CA MET A 1 11.03 17.33 -17.65
C MET A 1 11.77 16.05 -17.33
N PRO A 2 12.65 16.00 -16.32
CA PRO A 2 13.28 14.75 -15.93
C PRO A 2 12.18 13.80 -15.45
N ASP A 3 12.18 12.60 -16.01
CA ASP A 3 11.25 11.52 -15.74
C ASP A 3 11.74 10.84 -14.46
N PHE A 4 11.13 11.15 -13.32
CA PHE A 4 11.44 10.49 -12.06
C PHE A 4 10.68 9.18 -12.02
N LEU A 5 11.27 8.15 -12.64
CA LEU A 5 10.90 6.76 -12.42
C LEU A 5 11.24 6.42 -10.97
N ILE A 6 10.24 6.29 -10.11
CA ILE A 6 10.42 5.77 -8.76
C ILE A 6 10.09 4.28 -8.80
N ASP A 7 11.10 3.46 -8.54
CA ASP A 7 11.01 2.01 -8.44
C ASP A 7 10.96 1.66 -6.95
N TYR A 8 9.79 1.25 -6.45
CA TYR A 8 9.51 1.07 -5.02
C TYR A 8 10.40 -0.01 -4.39
N ASP A 9 10.69 -1.06 -5.15
CA ASP A 9 11.57 -2.13 -4.70
C ASP A 9 13.00 -1.64 -4.70
N LEU A 10 13.44 -0.87 -5.72
CA LEU A 10 14.75 -0.22 -5.65
C LEU A 10 14.85 0.73 -4.46
N LEU A 11 13.76 1.40 -4.06
CA LEU A 11 13.76 2.28 -2.89
C LEU A 11 13.80 1.49 -1.57
N HIS A 12 13.05 0.39 -1.47
CA HIS A 12 13.09 -0.50 -0.30
C HIS A 12 14.39 -1.31 -0.21
N GLU A 13 14.91 -1.79 -1.34
CA GLU A 13 16.22 -2.44 -1.49
C GLU A 13 17.33 -1.44 -1.20
N ALA A 14 17.26 -0.21 -1.71
CA ALA A 14 18.20 0.84 -1.32
C ALA A 14 18.13 1.15 0.18
N ARG A 15 16.94 1.18 0.78
CA ARG A 15 16.79 1.31 2.24
C ARG A 15 17.47 0.15 2.95
N LYS A 16 17.20 -1.09 2.55
CA LYS A 16 17.78 -2.31 3.12
C LYS A 16 19.29 -2.32 2.99
N ASP A 17 19.82 -2.10 1.79
CA ASP A 17 21.26 -2.07 1.51
C ASP A 17 21.99 -0.98 2.32
N LEU A 18 21.37 0.20 2.48
CA LEU A 18 21.94 1.29 3.27
C LEU A 18 21.94 0.97 4.77
N HIS A 19 20.87 0.36 5.28
CA HIS A 19 20.78 -0.11 6.66
C HIS A 19 21.73 -1.29 6.92
N ASP A 20 21.76 -2.31 6.06
CA ASP A 20 22.67 -3.45 6.12
C ASP A 20 24.14 -3.00 6.06
N LEU A 21 24.45 -2.00 5.23
CA LEU A 21 25.78 -1.41 5.17
C LEU A 21 26.12 -0.70 6.48
N ALA A 22 25.19 0.09 7.04
CA ALA A 22 25.36 0.76 8.33
C ALA A 22 25.58 -0.26 9.46
N ASP A 23 24.82 -1.35 9.47
CA ASP A 23 24.90 -2.43 10.45
C ASP A 23 26.16 -3.27 10.31
N ARG A 24 26.69 -3.46 9.11
CA ARG A 24 28.00 -4.12 8.90
C ARG A 24 29.17 -3.25 9.33
N ILE A 25 29.05 -1.93 9.17
CA ILE A 25 30.07 -0.97 9.58
C ILE A 25 30.12 -0.85 11.12
N SER A 26 28.99 -0.97 11.81
CA SER A 26 28.88 -0.75 13.25
C SER A 26 29.74 -1.70 14.12
N PRO A 27 29.79 -3.05 13.92
CA PRO A 27 30.69 -3.95 14.64
C PRO A 27 32.15 -3.70 14.33
N ALA A 28 32.48 -3.33 13.09
CA ALA A 28 33.85 -2.99 12.69
C ALA A 28 34.35 -1.71 13.40
N LEU A 29 33.44 -0.84 13.82
CA LEU A 29 33.74 0.42 14.52
C LEU A 29 33.69 0.33 16.04
N ASN A 30 32.74 -0.43 16.56
CA ASN A 30 32.42 -0.44 17.99
C ASN A 30 32.95 -1.67 18.70
N ASN A 31 33.01 -2.83 18.04
CA ASN A 31 33.32 -4.13 18.65
C ASN A 31 34.56 -4.82 18.06
N SER A 32 35.32 -4.15 17.20
CA SER A 32 36.50 -4.73 16.55
C SER A 32 37.76 -4.62 17.40
N VAL A 33 38.79 -5.39 17.03
CA VAL A 33 40.14 -5.24 17.59
C VAL A 33 40.66 -3.80 17.41
N PHE A 34 40.26 -3.12 16.33
CA PHE A 34 40.60 -1.71 16.09
C PHE A 34 39.98 -0.78 17.14
N SER A 35 38.71 -1.01 17.51
CA SER A 35 38.05 -0.25 18.57
C SER A 35 38.57 -0.58 19.96
N GLN A 36 38.85 -1.86 20.23
CA GLN A 36 39.37 -2.32 21.52
C GLN A 36 40.77 -1.75 21.79
N LEU A 37 41.68 -1.80 20.81
CA LEU A 37 43.03 -1.24 20.92
C LEU A 37 43.04 0.30 20.89
N GLY A 38 42.07 0.91 20.20
CA GLY A 38 41.92 2.36 20.10
C GLY A 38 41.28 3.03 21.32
N ARG A 39 40.30 2.35 21.96
CA ARG A 39 39.56 2.82 23.15
C ARG A 39 40.17 2.37 24.47
N GLY A 40 40.87 1.22 24.49
CA GLY A 40 41.34 0.56 25.71
C GLY A 40 42.28 1.41 26.57
N ASP A 41 42.39 1.04 27.84
CA ASP A 41 43.32 1.64 28.81
C ASP A 41 44.79 1.35 28.41
N TYR A 42 45.77 2.13 28.88
CA TYR A 42 47.18 2.06 28.43
C TYR A 42 47.85 0.66 28.42
N GLY A 43 47.31 -0.32 29.16
CA GLY A 43 47.83 -1.69 29.24
C GLY A 43 47.69 -2.51 27.96
N ASP A 44 46.49 -2.60 27.39
CA ASP A 44 46.20 -3.62 26.35
C ASP A 44 46.88 -3.31 25.00
N ALA A 45 46.87 -2.05 24.58
CA ALA A 45 47.53 -1.66 23.33
C ALA A 45 49.06 -1.58 23.47
N GLY A 46 49.55 -1.18 24.65
CA GLY A 46 50.98 -1.14 24.94
C GLY A 46 51.62 -2.52 24.95
N GLU A 47 50.92 -3.53 25.49
CA GLU A 47 51.36 -4.93 25.46
C GLU A 47 51.35 -5.52 24.04
N VAL A 48 50.37 -5.15 23.20
CA VAL A 48 50.24 -5.66 21.83
C VAL A 48 51.27 -5.03 20.88
N PHE A 49 51.51 -3.72 20.98
CA PHE A 49 52.41 -3.02 20.06
C PHE A 49 53.86 -2.96 20.55
N GLY A 50 54.11 -3.13 21.85
CA GLY A 50 55.46 -3.10 22.44
C GLY A 50 56.19 -1.76 22.31
N SER A 51 55.49 -0.70 21.89
CA SER A 51 56.02 0.64 21.64
C SER A 51 54.98 1.70 21.99
N GLU A 52 55.36 2.65 22.86
CA GLU A 52 54.51 3.79 23.23
C GLU A 52 54.21 4.70 22.02
N ASP A 53 55.18 4.91 21.14
CA ASP A 53 55.02 5.75 19.95
C ASP A 53 53.99 5.16 18.97
N VAL A 54 54.05 3.84 18.74
CA VAL A 54 53.10 3.13 17.88
C VAL A 54 51.70 3.10 18.52
N THR A 55 51.63 2.87 19.84
CA THR A 55 50.38 2.92 20.60
C THR A 55 49.72 4.29 20.54
N GLY A 56 50.51 5.36 20.69
CA GLY A 56 50.05 6.75 20.59
C GLY A 56 49.54 7.08 19.18
N ALA A 57 50.31 6.75 18.14
CA ALA A 57 49.92 6.96 16.75
C ALA A 57 48.64 6.20 16.37
N PHE A 58 48.50 4.95 16.82
CA PHE A 58 47.32 4.12 16.58
C PHE A 58 46.07 4.70 17.25
N ARG A 59 46.17 5.16 18.50
CA ARG A 59 45.05 5.83 19.20
C ARG A 59 44.64 7.15 18.56
N SER A 60 45.60 7.93 18.08
CA SER A 60 45.32 9.16 17.32
C SER A 60 44.59 8.84 16.01
N LEU A 61 45.04 7.82 15.28
CA LEU A 61 44.36 7.34 14.08
C LEU A 61 42.93 6.89 14.39
N TYR A 62 42.74 6.11 15.46
CA TYR A 62 41.43 5.64 15.88
C TYR A 62 40.47 6.80 16.16
N ARG A 63 40.86 7.80 16.95
CA ARG A 63 40.02 8.97 17.24
C ARG A 63 39.69 9.80 16.00
N LEU A 64 40.65 9.95 15.10
CA LEU A 64 40.45 10.68 13.84
C LEU A 64 39.54 9.92 12.86
N ALA A 65 39.51 8.59 12.94
CA ALA A 65 38.67 7.73 12.10
C ALA A 65 37.27 7.50 12.68
N GLN A 66 37.11 7.52 14.00
CA GLN A 66 35.86 7.20 14.67
C GLN A 66 34.74 8.19 14.31
N ASP A 67 34.93 9.50 14.54
CA ASP A 67 33.86 10.49 14.33
C ASP A 67 33.34 10.53 12.87
N PRO A 68 34.20 10.49 11.84
CA PRO A 68 33.73 10.44 10.45
C PRO A 68 32.96 9.17 10.11
N MET A 69 33.34 8.03 10.70
CA MET A 69 32.71 6.75 10.44
C MET A 69 31.38 6.58 11.18
N ASP A 70 31.26 7.09 12.41
CA ASP A 70 29.98 7.18 13.12
C ASP A 70 28.99 8.07 12.34
N ARG A 71 29.45 9.22 11.83
CA ARG A 71 28.61 10.08 10.96
C ARG A 71 28.22 9.39 9.64
N ALA A 72 29.11 8.60 9.06
CA ALA A 72 28.81 7.86 7.84
C ALA A 72 27.69 6.84 8.08
N LYS A 73 27.72 6.13 9.22
CA LYS A 73 26.64 5.23 9.63
C LYS A 73 25.31 5.98 9.74
N ASP A 74 25.27 7.08 10.51
CA ASP A 74 24.04 7.84 10.73
C ASP A 74 23.44 8.39 9.42
N HIS A 75 24.30 8.83 8.49
CA HIS A 75 23.87 9.34 7.18
C HIS A 75 23.35 8.22 6.26
N LEU A 76 23.88 7.00 6.35
CA LEU A 76 23.38 5.85 5.59
C LEU A 76 21.98 5.47 6.08
N THR A 77 21.77 5.40 7.39
CA THR A 77 20.46 5.17 8.02
C THR A 77 19.45 6.24 7.60
N GLN A 78 19.78 7.53 7.76
CA GLN A 78 18.88 8.63 7.36
C GLN A 78 18.50 8.60 5.87
N LEU A 79 19.45 8.23 5.00
CA LEU A 79 19.17 8.11 3.58
C LEU A 79 18.23 6.93 3.28
N GLY A 80 18.42 5.80 3.96
CA GLY A 80 17.51 4.66 3.88
C GLY A 80 16.10 5.00 4.36
N ASP A 81 15.98 5.76 5.46
CA ASP A 81 14.68 6.18 6.01
C ASP A 81 13.93 7.12 5.06
N ILE A 82 14.63 8.01 4.35
CA ILE A 82 14.03 8.86 3.31
C ILE A 82 13.47 8.00 2.17
N PHE A 83 14.20 6.99 1.70
CA PHE A 83 13.71 6.09 0.65
C PHE A 83 12.51 5.26 1.12
N GLY A 84 12.54 4.78 2.37
CA GLY A 84 11.38 4.14 3.01
C GLY A 84 10.17 5.05 3.06
N SER A 85 10.32 6.29 3.53
CA SER A 85 9.20 7.24 3.64
C SER A 85 8.55 7.59 2.30
N VAL A 86 9.32 7.57 1.20
CA VAL A 86 8.78 7.77 -0.15
C VAL A 86 8.00 6.54 -0.59
N ALA A 87 8.52 5.33 -0.34
CA ALA A 87 7.80 4.10 -0.67
C ALA A 87 6.51 3.95 0.15
N ASP A 88 6.55 4.27 1.45
CA ASP A 88 5.38 4.29 2.35
C ASP A 88 4.32 5.31 1.89
N ALA A 89 4.72 6.50 1.44
CA ALA A 89 3.80 7.51 0.93
C ALA A 89 3.09 7.09 -0.37
N PHE A 90 3.72 6.25 -1.18
CA PHE A 90 3.09 5.66 -2.37
C PHE A 90 2.25 4.42 -2.04
N PHE A 91 2.64 3.63 -1.04
CA PHE A 91 1.79 2.58 -0.46
C PHE A 91 0.51 3.18 0.14
N ASP A 92 0.58 4.35 0.78
CA ASP A 92 -0.59 5.08 1.27
C ASP A 92 -1.51 5.57 0.15
N ALA A 93 -0.96 5.84 -1.03
CA ALA A 93 -1.77 6.12 -2.21
C ALA A 93 -2.45 4.85 -2.74
N ASP A 94 -1.76 3.70 -2.71
CA ASP A 94 -2.30 2.42 -3.17
C ASP A 94 -3.34 1.84 -2.20
N SER A 95 -3.16 2.02 -0.89
CA SER A 95 -4.15 1.65 0.14
C SER A 95 -5.39 2.55 0.09
N GLN A 96 -5.23 3.84 -0.23
CA GLN A 96 -6.36 4.73 -0.52
C GLN A 96 -7.08 4.38 -1.83
N ILE A 97 -6.36 3.86 -2.83
CA ILE A 97 -6.98 3.30 -4.04
C ILE A 97 -7.76 2.04 -3.68
N ALA A 98 -7.17 1.09 -2.93
CA ALA A 98 -7.79 -0.15 -2.45
C ALA A 98 -9.06 0.09 -1.60
N GLU A 99 -9.02 1.04 -0.65
CA GLU A 99 -10.22 1.48 0.10
C GLU A 99 -11.23 2.22 -0.80
N GLY A 100 -10.77 2.84 -1.89
CA GLY A 100 -11.60 3.42 -2.94
C GLY A 100 -12.24 2.40 -3.90
N LEU A 101 -11.72 1.17 -4.03
CA LEU A 101 -12.20 0.15 -4.98
C LEU A 101 -13.57 -0.42 -4.57
N GLY A 102 -13.85 -0.53 -3.26
CA GLY A 102 -15.21 -0.83 -2.76
C GLY A 102 -16.25 0.24 -3.12
N VAL A 103 -15.82 1.46 -3.47
CA VAL A 103 -16.65 2.60 -3.89
C VAL A 103 -16.76 2.71 -5.42
N MET A 104 -15.93 1.99 -6.18
CA MET A 104 -15.91 2.09 -7.66
C MET A 104 -17.16 1.48 -8.29
N GLY A 105 -17.70 0.37 -7.76
CA GLY A 105 -18.97 -0.21 -8.23
C GLY A 105 -20.16 0.77 -8.15
N SER A 106 -20.25 1.54 -7.07
CA SER A 106 -21.25 2.61 -6.93
C SER A 106 -20.95 3.82 -7.82
N ARG A 107 -19.68 4.07 -8.18
CA ARG A 107 -19.29 5.11 -9.16
C ARG A 107 -19.51 4.70 -10.61
N MET A 108 -19.55 3.40 -10.92
CA MET A 108 -19.80 2.87 -12.26
C MET A 108 -21.29 2.82 -12.62
N GLY A 109 -22.18 3.21 -11.70
CA GLY A 109 -23.63 3.16 -11.91
C GLY A 109 -24.19 1.73 -11.88
N LEU A 110 -23.43 0.75 -11.37
CA LEU A 110 -23.85 -0.64 -11.34
C LEU A 110 -25.07 -0.85 -10.42
N ASP A 111 -25.16 -0.09 -9.33
CA ASP A 111 -26.33 -0.07 -8.45
C ASP A 111 -27.59 0.48 -9.15
N GLU A 112 -27.44 1.56 -9.92
CA GLU A 112 -28.53 2.14 -10.70
C GLU A 112 -28.98 1.16 -11.78
N TRP A 113 -28.03 0.58 -12.52
CA TRP A 113 -28.30 -0.45 -13.52
C TRP A 113 -29.01 -1.67 -12.92
N ARG A 114 -28.60 -2.17 -11.74
CA ARG A 114 -29.26 -3.28 -11.06
C ARG A 114 -30.72 -2.94 -10.73
N ASN A 115 -30.98 -1.75 -10.20
CA ASN A 115 -32.33 -1.29 -9.91
C ASN A 115 -33.20 -1.18 -11.19
N GLU A 116 -32.65 -0.66 -12.28
CA GLU A 116 -33.34 -0.58 -13.57
C GLU A 116 -33.61 -1.98 -14.17
N LYS A 117 -32.64 -2.90 -14.02
CA LYS A 117 -32.74 -4.28 -14.48
C LYS A 117 -33.84 -5.03 -13.73
N ASP A 118 -33.91 -4.88 -12.41
CA ASP A 118 -34.98 -5.45 -11.58
C ASP A 118 -36.35 -4.89 -11.97
N ALA A 119 -36.45 -3.59 -12.22
CA ALA A 119 -37.69 -2.96 -12.68
C ALA A 119 -38.13 -3.49 -14.06
N TRP A 120 -37.18 -3.66 -14.99
CA TRP A 120 -37.43 -4.20 -16.32
C TRP A 120 -37.83 -5.68 -16.29
N ASP A 121 -37.16 -6.50 -15.46
CA ASP A 121 -37.49 -7.90 -15.26
C ASP A 121 -38.87 -8.06 -14.63
N TYR A 122 -39.18 -7.24 -13.62
CA TYR A 122 -40.51 -7.19 -13.02
C TYR A 122 -41.58 -6.84 -14.05
N ARG A 123 -41.34 -5.82 -14.87
CA ARG A 123 -42.23 -5.42 -15.96
C ARG A 123 -42.45 -6.53 -16.98
N ASN A 124 -41.41 -7.29 -17.32
CA ASN A 124 -41.52 -8.40 -18.28
C ASN A 124 -42.27 -9.59 -17.69
N ALA A 125 -42.04 -9.90 -16.41
CA ALA A 125 -42.74 -10.95 -15.69
C ALA A 125 -44.25 -10.64 -15.51
N HIS A 126 -44.63 -9.36 -15.46
CA HIS A 126 -46.01 -8.89 -15.26
C HIS A 126 -46.54 -8.14 -16.50
N ALA A 127 -46.06 -8.49 -17.69
CA ALA A 127 -46.43 -7.79 -18.92
C ALA A 127 -47.94 -7.86 -19.22
N ASP A 128 -48.63 -8.88 -18.72
CA ASP A 128 -50.08 -9.08 -18.79
C ASP A 128 -50.88 -8.04 -17.97
N GLN A 129 -50.26 -7.48 -16.93
CA GLN A 129 -50.85 -6.48 -16.04
C GLN A 129 -50.67 -5.05 -16.56
N CYS A 130 -49.95 -4.87 -17.67
CA CYS A 130 -49.80 -3.60 -18.36
C CYS A 130 -51.05 -3.25 -19.17
N VAL A 131 -52.14 -2.99 -18.43
CA VAL A 131 -53.42 -2.52 -18.96
C VAL A 131 -53.75 -1.14 -18.39
N PRO A 132 -54.33 -0.22 -19.18
CA PRO A 132 -54.76 1.07 -18.68
C PRO A 132 -55.85 0.94 -17.61
N ASN A 133 -55.78 1.78 -16.58
CA ASN A 133 -56.84 1.90 -15.58
C ASN A 133 -58.05 2.69 -16.13
N GLU A 134 -59.07 2.93 -15.29
CA GLU A 134 -60.29 3.68 -15.68
C GLU A 134 -60.02 5.12 -16.16
N ASN A 135 -58.87 5.70 -15.78
CA ASN A 135 -58.45 7.04 -16.21
C ASN A 135 -57.57 7.01 -17.47
N GLY A 136 -57.26 5.82 -18.00
CA GLY A 136 -56.37 5.63 -19.15
C GLY A 136 -54.87 5.60 -18.80
N ASP A 137 -54.52 5.62 -17.51
CA ASP A 137 -53.12 5.58 -17.06
C ASP A 137 -52.63 4.13 -16.93
N MET A 138 -51.38 3.90 -17.33
CA MET A 138 -50.71 2.62 -17.15
C MET A 138 -50.11 2.51 -15.73
N PRO A 139 -49.99 1.30 -15.16
CA PRO A 139 -49.21 1.08 -13.95
C PRO A 139 -47.78 1.59 -14.12
N GLY A 140 -47.22 2.25 -13.09
CA GLY A 140 -45.91 2.92 -13.18
C GLY A 140 -44.76 1.99 -13.60
N PHE A 141 -44.79 0.72 -13.19
CA PHE A 141 -43.77 -0.26 -13.56
C PHE A 141 -43.77 -0.61 -15.05
N CYS A 142 -44.88 -0.38 -15.77
CA CYS A 142 -44.97 -0.68 -17.20
C CYS A 142 -44.12 0.27 -18.06
N GLY A 143 -43.67 1.39 -17.50
CA GLY A 143 -42.72 2.31 -18.13
C GLY A 143 -41.25 1.88 -18.02
N ALA A 144 -40.93 0.80 -17.30
CA ALA A 144 -39.55 0.33 -17.16
C ALA A 144 -38.98 -0.09 -18.51
N THR A 145 -37.78 0.40 -18.81
CA THR A 145 -37.04 0.13 -20.05
C THR A 145 -35.88 -0.81 -19.80
N ASP A 146 -35.47 -1.52 -20.84
CA ASP A 146 -34.26 -2.36 -20.80
C ASP A 146 -33.03 -1.46 -20.54
N PRO A 147 -32.30 -1.64 -19.43
CA PRO A 147 -31.11 -0.85 -19.13
C PRO A 147 -29.91 -1.23 -20.01
N GLY A 148 -30.00 -2.30 -20.80
CA GLY A 148 -28.91 -2.81 -21.62
C GLY A 148 -27.88 -3.60 -20.79
N PRO A 149 -26.66 -3.81 -21.33
CA PRO A 149 -25.62 -4.56 -20.62
C PRO A 149 -25.12 -3.81 -19.38
N PRO A 150 -24.65 -4.53 -18.34
CA PRO A 150 -24.13 -3.90 -17.13
C PRO A 150 -22.89 -3.05 -17.44
N PRO A 151 -22.73 -1.88 -16.77
CA PRO A 151 -21.54 -1.06 -16.91
C PRO A 151 -20.38 -1.72 -16.16
N VAL A 152 -19.57 -2.48 -16.88
CA VAL A 152 -18.42 -3.22 -16.34
C VAL A 152 -17.07 -2.60 -16.68
N ASP A 153 -17.04 -1.57 -17.52
CA ASP A 153 -15.81 -0.89 -17.93
C ASP A 153 -15.91 0.60 -17.66
N VAL A 154 -14.86 1.16 -17.05
CA VAL A 154 -14.73 2.61 -16.90
C VAL A 154 -13.29 3.04 -17.15
N THR A 155 -13.13 4.21 -17.76
CA THR A 155 -11.83 4.84 -17.95
C THR A 155 -11.90 6.28 -17.50
N TYR A 156 -11.09 6.64 -16.51
CA TYR A 156 -10.91 7.99 -16.04
C TYR A 156 -9.58 8.53 -16.56
N THR A 157 -9.62 9.64 -17.30
CA THR A 157 -8.42 10.31 -17.80
C THR A 157 -8.32 11.69 -17.16
N THR A 158 -7.14 12.00 -16.64
CA THR A 158 -6.79 13.28 -16.02
C THR A 158 -5.54 13.84 -16.69
N ASP A 159 -5.17 15.09 -16.40
CA ASP A 159 -3.95 15.70 -16.92
C ASP A 159 -2.67 14.94 -16.51
N GLY A 160 -2.72 14.15 -15.44
CA GLY A 160 -1.59 13.35 -14.95
C GLY A 160 -1.54 11.93 -15.53
N GLY A 161 -2.64 11.37 -16.02
CA GLY A 161 -2.68 9.97 -16.40
C GLY A 161 -4.07 9.40 -16.61
N GLN A 162 -4.14 8.09 -16.82
CA GLN A 162 -5.35 7.34 -17.11
C GLN A 162 -5.49 6.14 -16.17
N THR A 163 -6.68 5.97 -15.60
CA THR A 163 -7.06 4.77 -14.87
C THR A 163 -8.15 4.07 -15.67
N HIS A 164 -7.99 2.78 -15.94
CA HIS A 164 -9.00 1.92 -16.54
C HIS A 164 -9.34 0.81 -15.56
N THR A 165 -10.62 0.60 -15.30
CA THR A 165 -11.12 -0.45 -14.42
C THR A 165 -12.14 -1.30 -15.17
N HIS A 166 -12.00 -2.61 -15.02
CA HIS A 166 -12.91 -3.62 -15.55
C HIS A 166 -13.44 -4.49 -14.40
N LEU A 167 -14.75 -4.77 -14.39
CA LEU A 167 -15.41 -5.61 -13.39
C LEU A 167 -15.88 -6.92 -14.01
N THR A 168 -15.57 -8.04 -13.37
CA THR A 168 -16.25 -9.32 -13.64
C THR A 168 -17.36 -9.53 -12.63
N LEU A 169 -18.53 -9.90 -13.13
CA LEU A 169 -19.73 -10.15 -12.31
C LEU A 169 -20.07 -11.64 -12.27
N ASP A 170 -20.71 -12.09 -11.18
CA ASP A 170 -21.36 -13.41 -11.11
C ASP A 170 -22.73 -13.41 -11.81
N GLU A 171 -23.43 -14.56 -11.76
CA GLU A 171 -24.77 -14.73 -12.34
C GLU A 171 -25.84 -13.81 -11.72
N ASN A 172 -25.60 -13.34 -10.49
CA ASN A 172 -26.49 -12.42 -9.76
C ASN A 172 -26.03 -10.96 -9.89
N TYR A 173 -25.07 -10.67 -10.79
CA TYR A 173 -24.50 -9.36 -11.00
C TYR A 173 -23.74 -8.79 -9.78
N ASN A 174 -23.23 -9.64 -8.88
CA ASN A 174 -22.30 -9.24 -7.84
C ASN A 174 -20.89 -9.17 -8.41
N VAL A 175 -20.08 -8.22 -7.95
CA VAL A 175 -18.68 -8.12 -8.36
C VAL A 175 -17.88 -9.26 -7.73
N ILE A 176 -17.21 -10.05 -8.57
CA ILE A 176 -16.33 -11.15 -8.13
C ILE A 176 -14.87 -10.91 -8.46
N LYS A 177 -14.58 -10.00 -9.39
CA LYS A 177 -13.22 -9.62 -9.75
C LYS A 177 -13.20 -8.18 -10.26
N GLU A 178 -12.17 -7.44 -9.89
CA GLU A 178 -11.86 -6.12 -10.42
C GLU A 178 -10.45 -6.12 -11.01
N GLU A 179 -10.29 -5.55 -12.19
CA GLU A 179 -9.02 -5.40 -12.87
C GLU A 179 -8.80 -3.92 -13.16
N THR A 180 -7.83 -3.31 -12.48
CA THR A 180 -7.53 -1.89 -12.59
C THR A 180 -6.14 -1.70 -13.19
N THR A 181 -6.06 -0.96 -14.29
CA THR A 181 -4.82 -0.51 -14.92
C THR A 181 -4.67 0.98 -14.73
N VAL A 182 -3.58 1.41 -14.12
CA VAL A 182 -3.26 2.84 -13.95
C VAL A 182 -2.04 3.15 -14.80
N THR A 183 -2.14 4.20 -15.60
CA THR A 183 -1.05 4.75 -16.42
C THR A 183 -0.80 6.19 -16.01
N HIS A 184 0.39 6.51 -15.51
CA HIS A 184 0.76 7.85 -15.08
C HIS A 184 2.19 8.15 -15.52
N ASN A 185 2.43 9.29 -16.18
CA ASN A 185 3.75 9.69 -16.68
C ASN A 185 4.53 8.59 -17.44
N GLY A 186 3.83 7.78 -18.27
CA GLY A 186 4.47 6.71 -19.05
C GLY A 186 4.77 5.42 -18.28
N GLN A 187 4.48 5.37 -16.98
CA GLN A 187 4.48 4.14 -16.19
C GLN A 187 3.09 3.55 -16.13
N THR A 188 3.00 2.21 -16.10
CA THR A 188 1.75 1.47 -15.98
C THR A 188 1.88 0.42 -14.88
N TYR A 189 0.87 0.32 -14.03
CA TYR A 189 0.71 -0.82 -13.13
C TYR A 189 -0.70 -1.39 -13.24
N THR A 190 -0.82 -2.68 -12.95
CA THR A 190 -2.08 -3.42 -13.01
C THR A 190 -2.35 -4.05 -11.68
N SER A 191 -3.54 -3.84 -11.13
CA SER A 191 -4.03 -4.48 -9.93
C SER A 191 -5.21 -5.38 -10.30
N VAL A 192 -5.20 -6.61 -9.79
CA VAL A 192 -6.30 -7.57 -9.93
C VAL A 192 -6.78 -7.92 -8.53
N THR A 193 -8.04 -7.62 -8.24
CA THR A 193 -8.67 -7.99 -6.98
C THR A 193 -9.75 -9.04 -7.21
N ASP A 194 -9.59 -10.20 -6.59
CA ASP A 194 -10.60 -11.27 -6.56
C ASP A 194 -11.39 -11.20 -5.26
N TYR A 195 -12.71 -11.09 -5.36
CA TYR A 195 -13.61 -10.99 -4.21
C TYR A 195 -14.25 -12.35 -3.89
N THR A 196 -14.26 -12.68 -2.62
CA THR A 196 -14.87 -13.89 -2.05
C THR A 196 -15.69 -13.53 -0.81
N ASP A 197 -16.46 -14.49 -0.30
CA ASP A 197 -17.30 -14.30 0.89
C ASP A 197 -18.21 -13.05 0.83
N GLY A 198 -18.83 -12.82 -0.33
CA GLY A 198 -19.70 -11.66 -0.56
C GLY A 198 -18.97 -10.31 -0.48
N GLY A 199 -17.66 -10.29 -0.78
CA GLY A 199 -16.82 -9.10 -0.73
C GLY A 199 -16.14 -8.85 0.61
N LYS A 200 -16.35 -9.71 1.61
CA LYS A 200 -15.69 -9.60 2.92
C LYS A 200 -14.26 -10.11 2.90
N SER A 201 -13.97 -11.06 2.02
CA SER A 201 -12.63 -11.58 1.82
C SER A 201 -12.18 -11.26 0.41
N TYR A 202 -10.97 -10.75 0.23
CA TYR A 202 -10.48 -10.44 -1.10
C TYR A 202 -8.96 -10.58 -1.17
N THR A 203 -8.51 -10.94 -2.36
CA THR A 203 -7.09 -11.09 -2.68
C THR A 203 -6.75 -10.08 -3.76
N THR A 204 -5.69 -9.32 -3.57
CA THR A 204 -5.22 -8.32 -4.53
C THR A 204 -3.80 -8.64 -4.97
N ASP A 205 -3.63 -8.82 -6.28
CA ASP A 205 -2.35 -8.94 -6.95
C ASP A 205 -2.04 -7.66 -7.72
N THR A 206 -1.06 -6.90 -7.26
CA THR A 206 -0.57 -5.71 -7.97
C THR A 206 0.72 -6.06 -8.70
N THR A 207 0.77 -5.80 -10.00
CA THR A 207 1.97 -5.91 -10.85
C THR A 207 2.42 -4.53 -11.31
N PHE A 208 3.66 -4.18 -11.00
CA PHE A 208 4.25 -2.89 -11.34
C PHE A 208 4.95 -2.90 -12.70
N SER A 209 5.32 -1.72 -13.19
CA SER A 209 5.97 -1.55 -14.50
C SER A 209 7.33 -2.27 -14.63
N ASN A 210 8.03 -2.48 -13.50
CA ASN A 210 9.28 -3.23 -13.41
C ASN A 210 9.06 -4.77 -13.41
N GLY A 211 7.81 -5.22 -13.33
CA GLY A 211 7.43 -6.63 -13.29
C GLY A 211 7.30 -7.21 -11.87
N THR A 212 7.64 -6.45 -10.83
CA THR A 212 7.47 -6.89 -9.44
C THR A 212 5.98 -7.03 -9.11
N LYS A 213 5.70 -7.92 -8.15
CA LYS A 213 4.35 -8.22 -7.70
C LYS A 213 4.24 -8.08 -6.19
N VAL A 214 3.15 -7.47 -5.76
CA VAL A 214 2.70 -7.48 -4.36
C VAL A 214 1.41 -8.25 -4.30
N HIS A 215 1.31 -9.14 -3.32
CA HIS A 215 0.14 -9.97 -3.09
C HIS A 215 -0.44 -9.65 -1.71
N SER A 216 -1.70 -9.27 -1.66
CA SER A 216 -2.42 -8.98 -0.42
C SER A 216 -3.62 -9.91 -0.27
N GLU A 217 -3.78 -10.50 0.91
CA GLU A 217 -4.96 -11.26 1.30
C GLU A 217 -5.64 -10.52 2.44
N THR A 218 -6.91 -10.15 2.29
CA THR A 218 -7.69 -9.46 3.31
C THR A 218 -8.94 -10.25 3.67
N HIS A 219 -9.23 -10.31 4.97
CA HIS A 219 -10.44 -10.92 5.52
C HIS A 219 -11.11 -9.96 6.50
N LEU A 220 -12.35 -9.61 6.22
CA LEU A 220 -13.18 -8.72 7.03
C LEU A 220 -14.31 -9.47 7.73
N ASN A 221 -14.61 -9.03 8.94
CA ASN A 221 -15.75 -9.44 9.72
C ASN A 221 -16.93 -8.47 9.52
N ASP A 222 -18.12 -8.85 9.99
CA ASP A 222 -19.36 -8.07 9.86
C ASP A 222 -19.31 -6.69 10.54
N ASP A 223 -18.52 -6.55 11.61
CA ASP A 223 -18.30 -5.28 12.30
C ASP A 223 -17.24 -4.39 11.61
N GLY A 224 -16.71 -4.86 10.48
CA GLY A 224 -15.66 -4.23 9.72
C GLY A 224 -14.26 -4.44 10.30
N SER A 225 -14.11 -5.19 11.40
CA SER A 225 -12.78 -5.63 11.86
C SER A 225 -12.20 -6.63 10.87
N GLY A 226 -10.90 -6.91 10.93
CA GLY A 226 -10.31 -7.85 9.97
C GLY A 226 -8.82 -8.11 10.15
N THR A 227 -8.31 -8.99 9.30
CA THR A 227 -6.89 -9.29 9.17
C THR A 227 -6.46 -9.09 7.72
N MET A 228 -5.23 -8.64 7.52
CA MET A 228 -4.63 -8.51 6.20
C MET A 228 -3.20 -9.03 6.24
N THR A 229 -2.83 -9.80 5.24
CA THR A 229 -1.46 -10.26 5.04
C THR A 229 -0.97 -9.72 3.70
N VAL A 230 0.16 -9.04 3.71
CA VAL A 230 0.82 -8.53 2.50
C VAL A 230 2.11 -9.32 2.31
N THR A 231 2.32 -9.85 1.11
CA THR A 231 3.55 -10.48 0.65
C THR A 231 4.14 -9.60 -0.44
N ASP A 232 5.36 -9.10 -0.23
CA ASP A 232 6.05 -8.26 -1.20
C ASP A 232 6.73 -9.06 -2.33
N GLY A 233 7.47 -8.34 -3.19
CA GLY A 233 8.19 -8.93 -4.31
C GLY A 233 9.29 -9.92 -3.93
N ASP A 234 9.81 -9.81 -2.70
CA ASP A 234 10.85 -10.67 -2.13
C ASP A 234 10.27 -11.88 -1.39
N GLY A 235 8.95 -11.88 -1.17
CA GLY A 235 8.23 -12.91 -0.44
C GLY A 235 8.20 -12.66 1.07
N GLU A 236 8.65 -11.50 1.56
CA GLU A 236 8.53 -11.13 2.97
C GLU A 236 7.07 -10.80 3.29
N LYS A 237 6.61 -11.26 4.46
CA LYS A 237 5.22 -11.12 4.89
C LYS A 237 5.06 -10.08 5.97
N THR A 238 4.05 -9.25 5.84
CA THR A 238 3.60 -8.32 6.88
C THR A 238 2.13 -8.56 7.21
N GLU A 239 1.82 -8.65 8.49
CA GLU A 239 0.48 -8.94 9.01
C GLU A 239 -0.11 -7.69 9.68
N TYR A 240 -1.39 -7.44 9.39
CA TYR A 240 -2.13 -6.30 9.89
C TYR A 240 -3.47 -6.73 10.49
N HIS A 241 -3.93 -5.93 11.45
CA HIS A 241 -5.23 -6.06 12.08
C HIS A 241 -6.00 -4.74 12.00
N ARG A 242 -7.33 -4.83 11.91
CA ARG A 242 -8.23 -3.67 11.99
C ARG A 242 -9.32 -3.94 13.00
N ASP A 243 -9.54 -3.02 13.93
CA ASP A 243 -10.49 -3.16 15.05
C ASP A 243 -11.94 -2.73 14.72
N GLY A 244 -12.28 -2.53 13.44
CA GLY A 244 -13.64 -2.20 13.05
C GLY A 244 -13.75 -1.36 11.79
N SER A 245 -14.97 -1.16 11.33
CA SER A 245 -15.26 -0.30 10.17
C SER A 245 -14.73 1.12 10.39
N GLY A 246 -13.97 1.63 9.42
CA GLY A 246 -13.38 2.98 9.44
C GLY A 246 -12.23 3.14 10.44
N LYS A 247 -11.75 2.05 11.04
CA LYS A 247 -10.49 2.03 11.80
C LYS A 247 -9.33 1.78 10.85
N GLN A 248 -8.14 2.15 11.31
CA GLN A 248 -6.91 1.94 10.54
C GLN A 248 -6.44 0.50 10.69
N TRP A 249 -5.67 0.06 9.70
CA TRP A 249 -4.90 -1.17 9.80
C TRP A 249 -3.66 -0.91 10.65
N GLU A 250 -3.48 -1.73 11.67
CA GLU A 250 -2.34 -1.72 12.57
C GLU A 250 -1.47 -2.94 12.26
N GLN A 251 -0.17 -2.74 12.06
CA GLN A 251 0.76 -3.85 11.90
C GLN A 251 0.85 -4.63 13.21
N VAL A 252 0.61 -5.94 13.14
CA VAL A 252 0.61 -6.83 14.31
C VAL A 252 1.68 -7.92 14.21
N GLY A 253 2.31 -8.08 13.04
CA GLY A 253 3.34 -9.10 12.84
C GLY A 253 4.01 -8.99 11.47
N GLY A 254 4.97 -9.89 11.24
CA GLY A 254 5.68 -10.03 9.96
C GLY A 254 7.08 -10.59 10.13
N ASP A 255 7.71 -10.96 9.01
CA ASP A 255 9.09 -11.42 8.94
C ASP A 255 10.09 -10.26 9.13
N SER A 256 9.85 -9.38 10.09
CA SER A 256 10.84 -8.39 10.53
C SER A 256 11.98 -9.11 11.27
N SER A 257 13.15 -9.15 10.64
CA SER A 257 14.41 -9.44 11.32
C SER A 257 14.55 -8.49 12.51
N GLY A 258 14.55 -9.08 13.72
CA GLY A 258 14.45 -8.34 14.97
C GLY A 258 15.53 -7.26 15.15
N GLY A 259 15.07 -6.07 15.54
CA GLY A 259 15.85 -5.04 16.17
C GLY A 259 14.99 -4.40 17.26
N ASP A 260 15.17 -4.83 18.51
CA ASP A 260 14.69 -4.11 19.69
C ASP A 260 15.40 -2.75 19.75
N GLY A 261 14.83 -1.76 19.09
CA GLY A 261 15.24 -0.36 19.11
C GLY A 261 14.02 0.50 19.35
N ASP A 262 14.05 1.24 20.46
CA ASP A 262 13.07 2.19 20.97
C ASP A 262 12.87 3.40 20.03
N ASP A 263 12.53 3.16 18.77
CA ASP A 263 12.06 4.17 17.83
C ASP A 263 10.57 3.94 17.63
N GLY A 264 9.78 4.77 18.31
CA GLY A 264 8.33 4.74 18.23
C GLY A 264 7.81 4.75 16.78
N PRO A 265 6.62 4.18 16.55
CA PRO A 265 6.12 3.93 15.21
C PRO A 265 6.14 5.22 14.37
N PRO A 266 6.51 5.13 13.07
CA PRO A 266 6.35 6.26 12.17
C PRO A 266 4.89 6.74 12.22
N PRO A 267 4.66 8.07 12.20
CA PRO A 267 3.32 8.61 12.39
C PRO A 267 2.39 8.10 11.29
N LEU A 268 1.32 7.44 11.74
CA LEU A 268 0.27 6.90 10.88
C LEU A 268 -0.35 8.00 10.00
N PRO A 269 -0.72 7.69 8.74
CA PRO A 269 -1.44 8.61 7.87
C PRO A 269 -2.75 9.05 8.53
N GLN A 270 -3.05 10.34 8.46
CA GLN A 270 -4.27 10.91 9.05
C GLN A 270 -5.47 10.60 8.15
N THR A 271 -6.55 10.12 8.75
CA THR A 271 -7.84 9.92 8.09
C THR A 271 -8.36 11.21 7.44
N PRO A 272 -8.81 11.19 6.17
CA PRO A 272 -9.77 12.18 5.70
C PRO A 272 -11.11 11.92 6.40
N VAL A 273 -11.55 12.90 7.18
CA VAL A 273 -12.86 12.90 7.85
C VAL A 273 -13.98 12.68 6.81
N PRO A 274 -14.89 11.70 6.98
CA PRO A 274 -16.06 11.59 6.14
C PRO A 274 -17.03 12.72 6.52
N GLY A 275 -17.08 13.77 5.71
CA GLY A 275 -18.08 14.84 5.86
C GLY A 275 -17.56 16.24 5.58
N GLY A 276 -17.48 16.61 4.30
CA GLY A 276 -17.36 18.01 3.86
C GLY A 276 -18.68 18.45 3.22
N GLN A 277 -19.38 19.37 3.89
CA GLN A 277 -20.65 19.98 3.46
C GLN A 277 -20.66 20.45 2.01
N ARG A 278 -21.83 20.28 1.36
CA ARG A 278 -22.22 20.99 0.14
C ARG A 278 -21.93 22.49 0.30
N PRO A 279 -21.19 23.13 -0.61
CA PRO A 279 -21.18 24.58 -0.68
C PRO A 279 -22.57 25.05 -1.09
N GLY A 280 -23.13 25.95 -0.30
CA GLY A 280 -24.42 26.58 -0.58
C GLY A 280 -24.40 27.29 -1.93
N ILE A 281 -25.44 27.05 -2.70
CA ILE A 281 -25.83 27.82 -3.87
C ILE A 281 -26.25 29.21 -3.35
N GLN A 282 -25.59 30.26 -3.81
CA GLN A 282 -26.19 31.60 -3.92
C GLN A 282 -26.87 31.73 -5.27
#